data_AF-A0A0P0VVE5-F1
#
_entry.id   AF-A0A0P0VVE5-F1
#
_cell.length_a   1.000
_cell.length_b   1.000
_cell.length_c   1.000
_cell.angle_alpha   90.00
_cell.angle_beta   90.00
_cell.angle_gamma   90.00
#
_symmetry.space_group_name_H-M   'P 1'
#
loop_
_entity.id
_entity.type
_entity.pdbx_description
1 polymer ?
#
loop_
_entity_poly.entity_id
_entity_poly.type
_entity_poly.pdbx_seq_one_letter_code
_entity_poly.pdbx_strand_id
1 'polypeptide(L)'
;GLVGLHTEQLEKMSQCPTHVALRLLALLFLLPAAWSATFTMTNNCGYTVWPGLLSGAGTAPLSTTGFALAHGASATVDAPASWSGRMWARTLCAEDATGKFTCATGDCGSGGIQCNGGGAAPPATLMEFTLDGSGGMDFFDVSLVDGYNLPMIIVPQGGGAAAPAGSGGGSGGKCMATGCLVDLNGACPADLRVMAASTGTGAAAPGGGPVACRSACEAFGSPQYCCSGAYGNPNTCRPSTYSQFFKNACPRAYSYAYDDSTSTFTCTAGTNYAITFCPSTTR
;
A
#
# COMPACT_ATOMS: atom_id res chain seq x y z
N GLY A 1 6.13 43.95 -55.92
CA GLY A 1 7.23 43.34 -55.14
C GLY A 1 7.33 43.83 -53.70
N LEU A 2 6.24 44.27 -53.04
CA LEU A 2 6.28 44.66 -51.61
C LEU A 2 5.74 43.57 -50.65
N VAL A 3 5.12 42.50 -51.15
CA VAL A 3 4.57 41.42 -50.33
C VAL A 3 5.63 40.35 -49.97
N GLY A 4 6.75 40.29 -50.70
CA GLY A 4 7.80 39.29 -50.48
C GLY A 4 8.81 39.62 -49.37
N LEU A 5 9.08 40.90 -49.11
CA LEU A 5 10.12 41.31 -48.13
C LEU A 5 9.66 41.22 -46.67
N HIS A 6 8.36 41.24 -46.39
CA HIS A 6 7.85 41.12 -45.01
C HIS A 6 7.90 39.66 -44.52
N THR A 7 7.73 38.69 -45.41
CA THR A 7 7.72 37.26 -45.06
C THR A 7 9.11 36.74 -44.71
N GLU A 8 10.15 37.17 -45.43
CA GLU A 8 11.55 36.77 -45.14
C GLU A 8 12.10 37.31 -43.81
N GLN A 9 11.61 38.46 -43.33
CA GLN A 9 12.03 39.03 -42.04
C GLN A 9 11.39 38.28 -40.86
N LEU A 10 10.17 37.77 -41.03
CA LEU A 10 9.47 36.96 -40.03
C LEU A 10 10.10 35.56 -39.87
N GLU A 11 10.58 34.94 -40.96
CA GLU A 11 11.28 33.65 -40.90
C GLU A 11 12.65 33.75 -40.22
N LYS A 12 13.40 34.84 -40.44
CA LYS A 12 14.71 35.05 -39.79
C LYS A 12 14.61 35.29 -38.27
N MET A 13 13.53 35.91 -37.79
CA MET A 13 13.31 36.09 -36.35
C MET A 13 12.96 34.77 -35.63
N SER A 14 12.41 33.78 -36.34
CA SER A 14 12.05 32.47 -35.77
C SER A 14 13.24 31.52 -35.57
N GLN A 15 14.43 31.87 -36.06
CA GLN A 15 15.63 31.04 -35.99
C GLN A 15 16.70 31.54 -34.99
N CYS A 16 16.40 32.58 -34.21
CA CYS A 16 17.33 33.02 -33.17
C CYS A 16 17.37 31.95 -32.05
N PRO A 17 18.53 31.38 -31.71
CA PRO A 17 18.64 30.29 -30.73
C PRO A 17 18.10 30.68 -29.34
N THR A 18 18.11 31.97 -29.01
CA THR A 18 17.50 32.53 -27.81
C THR A 18 15.97 32.44 -27.81
N HIS A 19 15.30 32.64 -28.96
CA HIS A 19 13.84 32.49 -29.08
C HIS A 19 13.41 31.02 -29.06
N VAL A 20 14.21 30.12 -29.63
CA VAL A 20 13.97 28.67 -29.56
C VAL A 20 14.12 28.19 -28.12
N ALA A 21 15.18 28.60 -27.42
CA ALA A 21 15.40 28.29 -26.01
C ALA A 21 14.29 28.86 -25.11
N LEU A 22 13.85 30.10 -25.34
CA LEU A 22 12.79 30.73 -24.56
C LEU A 22 11.42 30.07 -24.80
N ARG A 23 11.14 29.60 -26.03
CA ARG A 23 9.93 28.81 -26.33
C ARG A 23 9.98 27.41 -25.70
N LEU A 24 11.12 26.74 -25.73
CA LEU A 24 11.32 25.46 -25.03
C LEU A 24 11.15 25.62 -23.50
N LEU A 25 11.71 26.70 -22.93
CA LEU A 25 11.54 27.01 -21.50
C LEU A 25 10.08 27.34 -21.16
N ALA A 26 9.36 28.08 -22.02
CA ALA A 26 7.93 28.35 -21.85
C ALA A 26 7.06 27.08 -21.96
N LEU A 27 7.44 26.12 -22.83
CA LEU A 27 6.81 24.80 -22.94
C LEU A 27 7.02 23.94 -21.68
N LEU A 28 8.15 24.08 -20.99
CA LEU A 28 8.40 23.42 -19.70
C LEU A 28 7.50 23.94 -18.57
N PHE A 29 7.08 25.22 -18.60
CA PHE A 29 6.11 25.79 -17.65
C PHE A 29 4.65 25.43 -17.95
N LEU A 30 4.35 24.86 -19.12
CA LEU A 30 3.03 24.38 -19.52
C LEU A 30 2.80 22.89 -19.19
N LEU A 31 3.84 22.18 -18.73
CA LEU A 31 3.68 20.83 -18.22
C LEU A 31 2.94 20.92 -16.88
N PRO A 32 1.80 20.21 -16.71
CA PRO A 32 1.20 20.08 -15.40
C PRO A 32 2.25 19.48 -14.46
N ALA A 33 2.45 20.09 -13.29
CA ALA A 33 3.30 19.51 -12.27
C ALA A 33 2.70 18.16 -11.89
N ALA A 34 3.32 17.06 -12.31
CA ALA A 34 2.92 15.73 -11.90
C ALA A 34 3.35 15.56 -10.44
N TRP A 35 2.37 15.44 -9.54
CA TRP A 35 2.65 15.26 -8.11
C TRP A 35 2.92 13.77 -7.86
N SER A 36 4.21 13.41 -7.85
CA SER A 36 4.67 12.08 -7.46
C SER A 36 4.71 11.95 -5.94
N ALA A 37 4.50 10.74 -5.42
CA ALA A 37 4.77 10.41 -4.03
C ALA A 37 5.95 9.45 -3.94
N THR A 38 6.77 9.60 -2.89
CA THR A 38 7.79 8.62 -2.54
C THR A 38 7.33 7.82 -1.32
N PHE A 39 7.35 6.49 -1.47
CA PHE A 39 7.15 5.55 -0.37
C PHE A 39 8.49 5.14 0.22
N THR A 40 8.74 5.46 1.48
CA THR A 40 9.93 5.00 2.23
C THR A 40 9.55 3.84 3.11
N MET A 41 9.91 2.62 2.72
CA MET A 41 9.60 1.39 3.45
C MET A 41 10.75 1.00 4.37
N THR A 42 10.47 0.78 5.65
CA THR A 42 11.44 0.38 6.66
C THR A 42 11.02 -0.92 7.33
N ASN A 43 11.95 -1.87 7.44
CA ASN A 43 11.71 -3.11 8.17
C ASN A 43 12.26 -3.01 9.60
N ASN A 44 11.36 -2.89 10.57
CA ASN A 44 11.71 -2.94 12.00
C ASN A 44 11.40 -4.31 12.63
N CYS A 45 10.98 -5.30 11.83
CA CYS A 45 10.81 -6.67 12.30
C CYS A 45 12.17 -7.29 12.60
N GLY A 46 12.26 -8.21 13.57
CA GLY A 46 13.49 -8.94 13.90
C GLY A 46 13.94 -9.97 12.85
N TYR A 47 13.43 -9.89 11.63
CA TYR A 47 13.65 -10.82 10.53
C TYR A 47 13.48 -10.10 9.18
N THR A 48 14.00 -10.69 8.11
CA THR A 48 13.79 -10.18 6.75
C THR A 48 12.32 -10.28 6.35
N VAL A 49 11.81 -9.22 5.73
CA VAL A 49 10.51 -9.23 5.04
C VAL A 49 10.74 -9.01 3.56
N TRP A 50 9.79 -9.44 2.72
CA TRP A 50 9.85 -9.22 1.28
C TRP A 50 8.64 -8.43 0.82
N PRO A 51 8.73 -7.09 0.76
CA PRO A 51 7.64 -6.27 0.24
C PRO A 51 7.18 -6.76 -1.13
N GLY A 52 5.87 -6.75 -1.33
CA GLY A 52 5.20 -6.95 -2.61
C GLY A 52 4.39 -5.70 -2.94
N LEU A 53 4.41 -5.30 -4.21
CA LEU A 53 3.76 -4.09 -4.68
C LEU A 53 2.96 -4.41 -5.93
N LEU A 54 1.70 -4.00 -5.94
CA LEU A 54 0.78 -4.18 -7.05
C LEU A 54 0.20 -2.83 -7.46
N SER A 55 0.49 -2.42 -8.69
CA SER A 55 -0.19 -1.29 -9.33
C SER A 55 -1.57 -1.75 -9.79
N GLY A 56 -2.59 -0.94 -9.53
CA GLY A 56 -3.97 -1.20 -9.94
C GLY A 56 -4.18 -1.12 -11.45
N ALA A 57 -5.33 -1.61 -11.91
CA ALA A 57 -5.69 -1.53 -13.32
C ALA A 57 -5.76 -0.08 -13.80
N GLY A 58 -5.13 0.21 -14.94
CA GLY A 58 -5.17 1.54 -15.56
C GLY A 58 -4.20 2.56 -14.96
N THR A 59 -3.37 2.19 -13.98
CA THR A 59 -2.28 3.04 -13.50
C THR A 59 -0.92 2.59 -14.02
N ALA A 60 0.05 3.50 -14.08
CA ALA A 60 1.40 3.18 -14.50
C ALA A 60 2.09 2.27 -13.47
N PRO A 61 2.90 1.29 -13.92
CA PRO A 61 3.60 0.38 -13.03
C PRO A 61 4.68 1.11 -12.23
N LEU A 62 4.92 0.64 -11.01
CA LEU A 62 6.09 1.03 -10.22
C LEU A 62 7.38 0.42 -10.81
N SER A 63 8.53 0.97 -10.43
CA SER A 63 9.85 0.48 -10.85
C SER A 63 10.18 -0.93 -10.35
N THR A 64 9.46 -1.41 -9.32
CA THR A 64 9.58 -2.75 -8.77
C THR A 64 8.22 -3.27 -8.27
N THR A 65 8.04 -4.59 -8.32
CA THR A 65 6.86 -5.29 -7.79
C THR A 65 7.19 -6.13 -6.56
N GLY A 66 8.46 -6.19 -6.14
CA GLY A 66 8.86 -6.83 -4.91
C GLY A 66 10.37 -6.87 -4.71
N PHE A 67 10.83 -6.89 -3.47
CA PHE A 67 12.25 -6.91 -3.11
C PHE A 67 12.44 -7.52 -1.72
N ALA A 68 13.69 -7.83 -1.37
CA ALA A 68 14.04 -8.24 0.00
C ALA A 68 14.38 -7.00 0.83
N LEU A 69 13.91 -6.97 2.08
CA LEU A 69 14.18 -5.88 3.02
C LEU A 69 14.63 -6.48 4.36
N ALA A 70 15.95 -6.47 4.59
CA ALA A 70 16.55 -7.02 5.82
C ALA A 70 16.13 -6.23 7.07
N HIS A 71 16.32 -6.80 8.26
CA HIS A 71 16.10 -6.11 9.53
C HIS A 71 16.89 -4.79 9.58
N GLY A 72 16.21 -3.71 9.96
CA GLY A 72 16.79 -2.36 10.06
C GLY A 72 17.04 -1.66 8.73
N ALA A 73 16.78 -2.33 7.59
CA ALA A 73 16.95 -1.74 6.27
C ALA A 73 15.74 -0.90 5.86
N SER A 74 16.01 0.10 5.02
CA SER A 74 15.00 0.92 4.36
C SER A 74 15.20 0.92 2.84
N ALA A 75 14.11 1.03 2.10
CA ALA A 75 14.10 1.18 0.65
C ALA A 75 13.04 2.21 0.24
N THR A 76 13.29 2.92 -0.87
CA THR A 76 12.37 3.92 -1.42
C THR A 76 11.79 3.44 -2.73
N VAL A 77 10.49 3.70 -2.94
CA VAL A 77 9.81 3.47 -4.23
C VAL A 77 9.07 4.74 -4.60
N ASP A 78 9.38 5.28 -5.78
CA ASP A 78 8.68 6.43 -6.32
C ASP A 78 7.44 5.98 -7.07
N ALA A 79 6.33 6.65 -6.79
CA ALA A 79 5.04 6.43 -7.41
C ALA A 79 4.75 7.53 -8.43
N PRO A 80 4.27 7.17 -9.63
CA PRO A 80 3.80 8.16 -10.58
C PRO A 80 2.61 8.94 -10.01
N ALA A 81 2.34 10.12 -10.56
CA ALA A 81 1.12 10.86 -10.23
C ALA A 81 -0.12 10.00 -10.51
N SER A 82 -1.15 10.19 -9.69
CA SER A 82 -2.41 9.44 -9.77
C SER A 82 -2.23 7.91 -9.65
N TRP A 83 -1.16 7.46 -9.00
CA TRP A 83 -0.95 6.02 -8.76
C TRP A 83 -2.01 5.47 -7.82
N SER A 84 -2.59 4.32 -8.17
CA SER A 84 -3.44 3.56 -7.26
C SER A 84 -2.98 2.12 -7.20
N GLY A 85 -2.94 1.55 -6.02
CA GLY A 85 -2.52 0.17 -5.85
C GLY A 85 -2.40 -0.22 -4.39
N ARG A 86 -1.77 -1.36 -4.18
CA ARG A 86 -1.60 -1.93 -2.85
C ARG A 86 -0.21 -2.50 -2.64
N MET A 87 0.20 -2.52 -1.39
CA MET A 87 1.50 -3.00 -0.93
C MET A 87 1.30 -3.89 0.29
N TRP A 88 2.17 -4.87 0.45
CA TRP A 88 2.18 -5.77 1.60
C TRP A 88 3.60 -6.25 1.87
N ALA A 89 3.80 -7.01 2.94
CA ALA A 89 5.07 -7.66 3.20
C ALA A 89 4.89 -9.17 3.35
N ARG A 90 5.69 -9.93 2.59
CA ARG A 90 5.78 -11.38 2.69
C ARG A 90 6.72 -11.76 3.82
N THR A 91 6.45 -12.89 4.46
CA THR A 91 7.29 -13.44 5.53
C THR A 91 7.59 -14.90 5.29
N LEU A 92 8.66 -15.36 5.95
CA LEU A 92 9.11 -16.75 5.91
C LEU A 92 9.26 -17.22 4.46
N CYS A 93 9.99 -16.44 3.67
CA CYS A 93 10.24 -16.78 2.28
C CYS A 93 11.50 -17.64 2.14
N ALA A 94 11.47 -18.55 1.18
CA ALA A 94 12.60 -19.40 0.83
C ALA A 94 12.61 -19.67 -0.68
N GLU A 95 13.80 -19.84 -1.22
CA GLU A 95 14.02 -20.38 -2.55
C GLU A 95 14.27 -21.89 -2.43
N ASP A 96 13.53 -22.70 -3.18
CA ASP A 96 13.75 -24.15 -3.20
C ASP A 96 14.91 -24.55 -4.13
N ALA A 97 15.25 -25.84 -4.18
CA ALA A 97 16.34 -26.35 -5.00
C ALA A 97 16.15 -26.13 -6.52
N THR A 98 14.95 -25.78 -6.97
CA THR A 98 14.63 -25.46 -8.36
C THR A 98 14.76 -23.97 -8.69
N GLY A 99 15.09 -23.15 -7.70
CA GLY A 99 15.11 -21.69 -7.83
C GLY A 99 13.74 -21.03 -7.64
N LYS A 100 12.72 -21.79 -7.22
CA LYS A 100 11.37 -21.24 -7.01
C LYS A 100 11.30 -20.59 -5.65
N PHE A 101 11.03 -19.27 -5.66
CA PHE A 101 10.83 -18.48 -4.47
C PHE A 101 9.37 -18.54 -4.00
N THR A 102 9.15 -18.94 -2.75
CA THR A 102 7.83 -19.00 -2.13
C THR A 102 7.85 -18.48 -0.70
N CYS A 103 6.72 -17.96 -0.23
CA CYS A 103 6.55 -17.44 1.12
C CYS A 103 5.43 -18.18 1.86
N ALA A 104 5.51 -18.20 3.20
CA ALA A 104 4.44 -18.78 4.01
C ALA A 104 3.23 -17.83 4.09
N THR A 105 3.47 -16.52 4.11
CA THR A 105 2.39 -15.51 4.21
C THR A 105 2.53 -14.48 3.09
N GLY A 106 1.41 -14.08 2.48
CA GLY A 106 1.37 -13.02 1.47
C GLY A 106 2.07 -13.34 0.16
N ASP A 107 2.37 -14.62 -0.10
CA ASP A 107 3.01 -15.05 -1.35
C ASP A 107 2.23 -14.55 -2.57
N CYS A 108 2.92 -14.13 -3.63
CA CYS A 108 2.28 -13.57 -4.82
C CYS A 108 2.23 -14.52 -6.02
N GLY A 109 2.60 -15.79 -5.82
CA GLY A 109 2.46 -16.85 -6.81
C GLY A 109 3.36 -16.73 -8.03
N SER A 110 4.26 -15.73 -8.09
CA SER A 110 5.14 -15.51 -9.24
C SER A 110 6.31 -16.50 -9.31
N GLY A 111 6.62 -17.18 -8.21
CA GLY A 111 7.81 -18.03 -8.08
C GLY A 111 9.12 -17.25 -7.96
N GLY A 112 9.06 -15.92 -7.79
CA GLY A 112 10.23 -15.04 -7.68
C GLY A 112 10.07 -13.93 -6.65
N ILE A 113 11.14 -13.16 -6.42
CA ILE A 113 11.08 -11.99 -5.53
C ILE A 113 10.15 -10.90 -6.12
N GLN A 114 10.21 -10.67 -7.44
CA GLN A 114 9.26 -9.78 -8.12
C GLN A 114 7.89 -10.45 -8.19
N CYS A 115 6.83 -9.71 -7.85
CA CYS A 115 5.47 -10.23 -7.92
C CYS A 115 4.86 -10.20 -9.32
N ASN A 116 5.41 -9.43 -10.26
CA ASN A 116 5.05 -9.47 -11.69
C ASN A 116 3.53 -9.36 -11.96
N GLY A 117 2.83 -8.52 -11.19
CA GLY A 117 1.38 -8.34 -11.29
C GLY A 117 0.55 -9.30 -10.43
N GLY A 118 1.17 -10.28 -9.76
CA GLY A 118 0.53 -11.11 -8.74
C GLY A 118 0.21 -10.30 -7.48
N GLY A 119 -1.00 -10.48 -6.95
CA GLY A 119 -1.40 -9.96 -5.64
C GLY A 119 -1.01 -10.91 -4.51
N ALA A 120 -1.04 -10.42 -3.28
CA ALA A 120 -0.85 -11.26 -2.10
C ALA A 120 -1.91 -12.37 -2.03
N ALA A 121 -1.49 -13.60 -1.79
CA ALA A 121 -2.36 -14.66 -1.30
C ALA A 121 -2.72 -14.36 0.17
N PRO A 122 -4.02 -14.20 0.51
CA PRO A 122 -4.45 -14.01 1.88
C PRO A 122 -4.08 -15.21 2.79
N PRO A 123 -3.87 -14.99 4.10
CA PRO A 123 -3.95 -13.70 4.78
C PRO A 123 -2.74 -12.78 4.59
N ALA A 124 -3.00 -11.50 4.37
CA ALA A 124 -1.98 -10.45 4.29
C ALA A 124 -2.53 -9.11 4.76
N THR A 125 -1.78 -8.45 5.63
CA THR A 125 -2.06 -7.04 5.97
C THR A 125 -1.70 -6.17 4.76
N LEU A 126 -2.61 -5.30 4.34
CA LEU A 126 -2.43 -4.47 3.15
C LEU A 126 -2.25 -2.99 3.50
N MET A 127 -1.48 -2.29 2.67
CA MET A 127 -1.47 -0.83 2.57
C MET A 127 -2.05 -0.46 1.22
N GLU A 128 -3.09 0.35 1.20
CA GLU A 128 -3.81 0.70 -0.02
C GLU A 128 -3.68 2.21 -0.24
N PHE A 129 -3.51 2.59 -1.52
CA PHE A 129 -3.37 3.99 -1.91
C PHE A 129 -4.16 4.29 -3.19
N THR A 130 -4.71 5.50 -3.24
CA THR A 130 -5.15 6.20 -4.44
C THR A 130 -4.61 7.61 -4.35
N LEU A 131 -3.51 7.89 -5.03
CA LEU A 131 -2.89 9.22 -5.08
C LEU A 131 -3.67 10.12 -6.03
N ASP A 132 -3.66 11.43 -5.77
CA ASP A 132 -4.30 12.44 -6.63
C ASP A 132 -5.72 12.03 -7.09
N GLY A 133 -6.50 11.53 -6.13
CA GLY A 133 -7.87 11.08 -6.35
C GLY A 133 -8.87 12.24 -6.33
N SER A 134 -10.07 11.98 -5.83
CA SER A 134 -11.13 12.98 -5.78
C SER A 134 -10.69 14.25 -5.04
N GLY A 135 -10.80 15.40 -5.72
CA GLY A 135 -10.44 16.70 -5.16
C GLY A 135 -8.94 16.97 -5.02
N GLY A 136 -8.07 16.23 -5.74
CA GLY A 136 -6.62 16.39 -5.63
C GLY A 136 -6.06 15.87 -4.30
N MET A 137 -6.75 14.88 -3.73
CA MET A 137 -6.41 14.27 -2.44
C MET A 137 -5.89 12.86 -2.66
N ASP A 138 -4.85 12.50 -1.92
CA ASP A 138 -4.47 11.13 -1.72
C ASP A 138 -5.43 10.47 -0.73
N PHE A 139 -5.83 9.24 -1.01
CA PHE A 139 -6.56 8.34 -0.13
C PHE A 139 -5.65 7.17 0.21
N PHE A 140 -5.58 6.81 1.49
CA PHE A 140 -4.74 5.72 1.94
C PHE A 140 -5.27 5.07 3.21
N ASP A 141 -4.92 3.81 3.39
CA ASP A 141 -5.32 3.04 4.56
C ASP A 141 -4.42 1.81 4.79
N VAL A 142 -4.54 1.24 5.99
CA VAL A 142 -4.12 -0.13 6.26
C VAL A 142 -5.35 -0.99 6.39
N SER A 143 -5.35 -2.14 5.73
CA SER A 143 -6.52 -3.00 5.58
C SER A 143 -6.25 -4.42 6.05
N LEU A 144 -7.19 -4.93 6.86
CA LEU A 144 -7.26 -6.29 7.38
C LEU A 144 -8.40 -7.09 6.76
N VAL A 145 -9.00 -6.57 5.67
CA VAL A 145 -10.08 -7.23 4.91
C VAL A 145 -9.60 -8.58 4.37
N ASP A 146 -8.36 -8.61 3.88
CA ASP A 146 -7.67 -9.82 3.42
C ASP A 146 -6.90 -10.52 4.55
N GLY A 147 -7.22 -10.22 5.82
CA GLY A 147 -6.59 -10.80 7.00
C GLY A 147 -5.33 -10.05 7.44
N TYR A 148 -4.54 -10.70 8.28
CA TYR A 148 -3.38 -10.14 8.94
C TYR A 148 -2.20 -11.11 8.90
N ASN A 149 -0.98 -10.62 8.68
CA ASN A 149 0.24 -11.42 8.86
C ASN A 149 1.32 -10.72 9.70
N LEU A 150 1.43 -9.38 9.64
CA LEU A 150 2.40 -8.62 10.44
C LEU A 150 1.95 -7.18 10.70
N PRO A 151 2.46 -6.53 11.77
CA PRO A 151 2.07 -5.16 12.10
C PRO A 151 2.66 -4.18 11.11
N MET A 152 1.90 -3.15 10.74
CA MET A 152 2.37 -2.09 9.84
C MET A 152 1.72 -0.74 10.11
N ILE A 153 2.42 0.33 9.72
CA ILE A 153 1.92 1.70 9.80
C ILE A 153 2.34 2.50 8.57
N ILE A 154 1.43 3.35 8.10
CA ILE A 154 1.65 4.42 7.13
C ILE A 154 1.69 5.73 7.90
N VAL A 155 2.71 6.55 7.67
CA VAL A 155 2.87 7.90 8.24
C VAL A 155 3.12 8.88 7.10
N PRO A 156 2.16 9.75 6.76
CA PRO A 156 2.37 10.86 5.84
C PRO A 156 3.56 11.73 6.26
N GLN A 157 4.33 12.25 5.30
CA GLN A 157 5.52 13.07 5.52
C GLN A 157 5.30 14.47 4.93
N GLY A 158 5.59 15.52 5.70
CA GLY A 158 5.48 16.91 5.26
C GLY A 158 4.69 17.81 6.22
N GLY A 159 4.52 19.08 5.85
CA GLY A 159 3.98 20.14 6.72
C GLY A 159 2.53 19.97 7.21
N GLY A 160 1.79 19.02 6.64
CA GLY A 160 0.44 18.64 7.07
C GLY A 160 0.38 17.35 7.90
N ALA A 161 1.51 16.65 8.10
CA ALA A 161 1.55 15.38 8.81
C ALA A 161 1.24 15.59 10.30
N ALA A 162 0.11 15.05 10.77
CA ALA A 162 -0.17 14.98 12.18
C ALA A 162 0.70 13.88 12.82
N ALA A 163 1.29 14.17 13.98
CA ALA A 163 2.03 13.17 14.75
C ALA A 163 1.16 11.91 14.98
N PRO A 164 1.76 10.70 15.09
CA PRO A 164 1.01 9.51 15.44
C PRO A 164 0.34 9.70 16.81
N ALA A 165 -0.94 10.05 16.80
CA ALA A 165 -1.75 10.10 18.00
C ALA A 165 -1.93 8.67 18.54
N GLY A 166 -1.71 8.52 19.85
CA GLY A 166 -2.01 7.30 20.60
C GLY A 166 -3.46 6.87 20.44
N SER A 167 -3.77 5.67 20.90
CA SER A 167 -5.02 4.92 20.82
C SER A 167 -6.26 5.66 21.37
N GLY A 168 -6.66 6.75 20.71
CA GLY A 168 -7.92 7.49 20.91
C GLY A 168 -8.72 7.48 19.61
N GLY A 169 -9.98 7.06 19.70
CA GLY A 169 -10.84 6.77 18.55
C GLY A 169 -11.43 7.99 17.83
N GLY A 170 -11.87 7.74 16.60
CA GLY A 170 -12.89 8.53 15.90
C GLY A 170 -12.42 9.27 14.66
N SER A 171 -12.88 8.77 13.50
CA SER A 171 -12.83 9.35 12.14
C SER A 171 -11.49 9.29 11.39
N GLY A 172 -11.60 8.89 10.12
CA GLY A 172 -10.53 8.99 9.12
C GLY A 172 -9.86 10.36 9.16
N GLY A 173 -8.54 10.35 9.37
CA GLY A 173 -7.80 11.55 9.71
C GLY A 173 -7.19 12.27 8.52
N LYS A 174 -7.32 13.61 8.47
CA LYS A 174 -6.54 14.43 7.54
C LYS A 174 -5.05 14.29 7.85
N CYS A 175 -4.29 13.74 6.92
CA CYS A 175 -2.85 13.54 6.96
C CYS A 175 -2.37 12.89 8.28
N MET A 176 -3.19 12.00 8.85
CA MET A 176 -2.82 11.27 10.05
C MET A 176 -2.26 9.89 9.69
N ALA A 177 -1.43 9.33 10.58
CA ALA A 177 -0.95 7.96 10.43
C ALA A 177 -2.11 6.94 10.42
N THR A 178 -1.90 5.76 9.84
CA THR A 178 -2.87 4.65 9.92
C THR A 178 -2.13 3.34 9.96
N GLY A 179 -2.70 2.32 10.63
CA GLY A 179 -2.01 1.07 10.83
C GLY A 179 -2.60 0.13 11.85
N CYS A 180 -1.95 -1.02 11.95
CA CYS A 180 -2.18 -2.05 12.94
C CYS A 180 -0.84 -2.31 13.64
N LEU A 181 -0.69 -1.80 14.87
CA LEU A 181 0.60 -1.74 15.57
C LEU A 181 0.85 -2.94 16.48
N VAL A 182 -0.18 -3.73 16.73
CA VAL A 182 -0.13 -4.88 17.63
C VAL A 182 0.06 -6.16 16.84
N ASP A 183 0.76 -7.13 17.44
CA ASP A 183 0.85 -8.46 16.86
C ASP A 183 -0.42 -9.28 17.15
N LEU A 184 -1.21 -9.51 16.11
CA LEU A 184 -2.45 -10.28 16.21
C LEU A 184 -2.25 -11.79 16.14
N ASN A 185 -1.09 -12.29 15.70
CA ASN A 185 -0.91 -13.71 15.41
C ASN A 185 -1.14 -14.60 16.64
N GLY A 186 -0.63 -14.17 17.81
CA GLY A 186 -0.84 -14.89 19.08
C GLY A 186 -2.28 -14.82 19.61
N ALA A 187 -2.96 -13.69 19.38
CA ALA A 187 -4.33 -13.46 19.84
C ALA A 187 -5.40 -13.93 18.82
N CYS A 188 -4.99 -14.35 17.63
CA CYS A 188 -5.89 -14.72 16.55
C CYS A 188 -6.85 -15.83 17.01
N PRO A 189 -8.18 -15.68 16.79
CA PRO A 189 -9.17 -16.72 17.07
C PRO A 189 -8.78 -18.05 16.43
N ALA A 190 -9.04 -19.17 17.11
CA ALA A 190 -8.61 -20.49 16.67
C ALA A 190 -9.05 -20.80 15.23
N ASP A 191 -10.29 -20.45 14.90
CA ASP A 191 -10.94 -20.71 13.63
C ASP A 191 -10.38 -19.86 12.46
N LEU A 192 -9.59 -18.82 12.78
CA LEU A 192 -8.95 -17.93 11.80
C LEU A 192 -7.43 -18.11 11.72
N ARG A 193 -6.86 -18.97 12.56
CA ARG A 193 -5.41 -19.05 12.78
C ARG A 193 -4.70 -19.79 11.64
N VAL A 194 -3.58 -19.25 11.18
CA VAL A 194 -2.68 -19.94 10.23
C VAL A 194 -1.40 -20.34 10.93
N MET A 195 -1.06 -21.62 10.85
CA MET A 195 0.21 -22.16 11.35
C MET A 195 1.23 -22.24 10.21
N ALA A 196 2.51 -21.99 10.48
CA ALA A 196 3.55 -22.10 9.45
C ALA A 196 3.57 -23.47 8.75
N ALA A 197 3.38 -24.55 9.51
CA ALA A 197 3.33 -25.90 8.94
C ALA A 197 2.14 -26.12 7.97
N SER A 198 1.08 -25.33 8.09
CA SER A 198 -0.13 -25.45 7.26
C SER A 198 -0.02 -24.77 5.90
N THR A 199 0.98 -23.89 5.69
CA THR A 199 1.16 -23.18 4.42
C THR A 199 1.79 -24.08 3.36
N GLY A 200 2.55 -25.10 3.78
CA GLY A 200 3.23 -26.03 2.87
C GLY A 200 4.30 -25.39 1.98
N THR A 201 4.53 -24.09 2.13
CA THR A 201 5.43 -23.25 1.33
C THR A 201 6.17 -22.25 2.23
N GLY A 202 7.34 -21.81 1.78
CA GLY A 202 8.20 -20.92 2.54
C GLY A 202 9.05 -21.59 3.61
N ALA A 203 9.73 -20.78 4.41
CA ALA A 203 10.56 -21.21 5.53
C ALA A 203 9.72 -21.58 6.76
N ALA A 204 10.25 -22.43 7.63
CA ALA A 204 9.62 -22.73 8.91
C ALA A 204 9.64 -21.51 9.85
N ALA A 205 8.55 -21.29 10.59
CA ALA A 205 8.53 -20.27 11.63
C ALA A 205 9.34 -20.70 12.86
N PRO A 206 10.20 -19.82 13.41
CA PRO A 206 10.82 -20.05 14.71
C PRO A 206 9.74 -20.17 15.79
N GLY A 207 9.78 -21.24 16.60
CA GLY A 207 8.90 -21.39 17.77
C GLY A 207 7.50 -21.94 17.51
N GLY A 208 7.15 -22.31 16.27
CA GLY A 208 5.95 -23.11 15.96
C GLY A 208 4.59 -22.45 16.25
N GLY A 209 4.57 -21.13 16.48
CA GLY A 209 3.34 -20.37 16.71
C GLY A 209 2.57 -20.04 15.42
N PRO A 210 1.41 -19.38 15.54
CA PRO A 210 0.68 -18.83 14.40
C PRO A 210 1.51 -17.80 13.66
N VAL A 211 1.40 -17.77 12.33
CA VAL A 211 2.14 -16.84 11.46
C VAL A 211 1.25 -15.82 10.78
N ALA A 212 -0.06 -16.05 10.78
CA ALA A 212 -1.04 -15.15 10.21
C ALA A 212 -2.44 -15.41 10.80
N CYS A 213 -3.35 -14.48 10.55
CA CYS A 213 -4.75 -14.52 10.95
C CYS A 213 -5.64 -14.23 9.74
N ARG A 214 -6.45 -15.21 9.33
CA ARG A 214 -7.44 -15.09 8.26
C ARG A 214 -8.50 -14.06 8.63
N SER A 215 -9.03 -13.34 7.65
CA SER A 215 -10.31 -12.65 7.85
C SER A 215 -11.45 -13.68 7.83
N ALA A 216 -12.63 -13.30 8.32
CA ALA A 216 -13.80 -14.18 8.24
C ALA A 216 -14.25 -14.46 6.80
N CYS A 217 -14.02 -13.52 5.88
CA CYS A 217 -14.31 -13.76 4.46
C CYS A 217 -13.40 -14.86 3.91
N GLU A 218 -12.09 -14.76 4.18
CA GLU A 218 -11.13 -15.77 3.73
C GLU A 218 -11.43 -17.14 4.35
N ALA A 219 -11.72 -17.19 5.66
CA ALA A 219 -11.91 -18.45 6.36
C ALA A 219 -13.21 -19.18 6.00
N PHE A 220 -14.29 -18.44 5.73
CA PHE A 220 -15.63 -19.04 5.61
C PHE A 220 -16.30 -18.81 4.24
N GLY A 221 -15.84 -17.86 3.44
CA GLY A 221 -16.38 -17.55 2.10
C GLY A 221 -17.84 -17.08 2.07
N SER A 222 -18.48 -16.90 3.22
CA SER A 222 -19.91 -16.61 3.28
C SER A 222 -20.21 -15.16 2.85
N PRO A 223 -21.34 -14.91 2.16
CA PRO A 223 -21.68 -13.57 1.66
C PRO A 223 -21.70 -12.48 2.73
N GLN A 224 -22.13 -12.81 3.97
CA GLN A 224 -22.16 -11.84 5.07
C GLN A 224 -20.77 -11.37 5.53
N TYR A 225 -19.73 -12.20 5.39
CA TYR A 225 -18.36 -11.82 5.75
C TYR A 225 -17.61 -11.20 4.59
N CYS A 226 -17.92 -11.64 3.37
CA CYS A 226 -17.31 -11.12 2.14
C CYS A 226 -18.03 -9.91 1.56
N CYS A 227 -19.11 -9.43 2.20
CA CYS A 227 -19.93 -8.34 1.74
C CYS A 227 -20.33 -8.48 0.25
N SER A 228 -20.88 -9.63 -0.10
CA SER A 228 -21.25 -9.98 -1.47
C SER A 228 -22.72 -10.38 -1.58
N GLY A 229 -23.25 -10.42 -2.81
CA GLY A 229 -24.66 -10.77 -3.06
C GLY A 229 -25.63 -9.86 -2.30
N ALA A 230 -26.48 -10.45 -1.46
CA ALA A 230 -27.43 -9.71 -0.61
C ALA A 230 -26.75 -8.75 0.39
N TYR A 231 -25.47 -8.98 0.70
CA TYR A 231 -24.63 -8.18 1.59
C TYR A 231 -23.73 -7.20 0.80
N GLY A 232 -23.96 -7.00 -0.49
CA GLY A 232 -23.12 -6.15 -1.36
C GLY A 232 -23.27 -4.64 -1.17
N ASN A 233 -23.72 -4.17 -0.01
CA ASN A 233 -23.75 -2.75 0.31
C ASN A 233 -23.60 -2.48 1.82
N PRO A 234 -23.19 -1.26 2.22
CA PRO A 234 -22.97 -0.92 3.63
C PRO A 234 -24.20 -1.05 4.54
N ASN A 235 -25.42 -1.00 3.99
CA ASN A 235 -26.63 -1.13 4.79
C ASN A 235 -26.95 -2.58 5.14
N THR A 236 -26.49 -3.54 4.34
CA THR A 236 -26.76 -4.96 4.54
C THR A 236 -25.56 -5.72 5.09
N CYS A 237 -24.31 -5.37 4.75
CA CYS A 237 -23.13 -5.96 5.38
C CYS A 237 -22.78 -5.22 6.68
N ARG A 238 -22.97 -5.89 7.81
CA ARG A 238 -22.71 -5.32 9.13
C ARG A 238 -21.43 -5.91 9.75
N PRO A 239 -20.76 -5.18 10.66
CA PRO A 239 -19.64 -5.74 11.40
C PRO A 239 -20.00 -7.06 12.09
N SER A 240 -19.12 -8.05 11.98
CA SER A 240 -19.25 -9.34 12.66
C SER A 240 -18.38 -9.38 13.92
N THR A 241 -18.55 -10.42 14.76
CA THR A 241 -17.64 -10.66 15.89
C THR A 241 -16.18 -10.76 15.45
N TYR A 242 -15.93 -11.33 14.26
CA TYR A 242 -14.59 -11.46 13.70
C TYR A 242 -14.02 -10.12 13.23
N SER A 243 -14.79 -9.29 12.52
CA SER A 243 -14.29 -7.96 12.12
C SER A 243 -14.10 -7.07 13.35
N GLN A 244 -14.95 -7.19 14.38
CA GLN A 244 -14.77 -6.48 15.64
C GLN A 244 -13.50 -6.89 16.39
N PHE A 245 -13.07 -8.15 16.31
CA PHE A 245 -11.76 -8.57 16.84
C PHE A 245 -10.62 -7.74 16.22
N PHE A 246 -10.57 -7.67 14.88
CA PHE A 246 -9.58 -6.87 14.17
C PHE A 246 -9.70 -5.38 14.51
N LYS A 247 -10.94 -4.86 14.55
CA LYS A 247 -11.18 -3.43 14.80
C LYS A 247 -10.78 -2.99 16.20
N ASN A 248 -11.09 -3.80 17.21
CA ASN A 248 -10.76 -3.48 18.60
C ASN A 248 -9.25 -3.43 18.82
N ALA A 249 -8.50 -4.29 18.14
CA ALA A 249 -7.05 -4.31 18.23
C ALA A 249 -6.39 -3.23 17.35
N CYS A 250 -6.96 -2.95 16.19
CA CYS A 250 -6.41 -2.02 15.19
C CYS A 250 -7.49 -1.02 14.74
N PRO A 251 -7.85 -0.03 15.60
CA PRO A 251 -9.01 0.85 15.39
C PRO A 251 -8.87 1.79 14.19
N ARG A 252 -7.65 1.98 13.68
CA ARG A 252 -7.34 2.84 12.52
C ARG A 252 -7.20 2.04 11.22
N ALA A 253 -7.30 0.72 11.26
CA ALA A 253 -7.28 -0.12 10.07
C ALA A 253 -8.70 -0.51 9.65
N TYR A 254 -8.88 -0.80 8.35
CA TYR A 254 -10.08 -1.45 7.86
C TYR A 254 -10.19 -2.86 8.44
N SER A 255 -11.32 -3.18 9.06
CA SER A 255 -11.58 -4.51 9.61
C SER A 255 -12.51 -5.39 8.76
N TYR A 256 -13.25 -4.78 7.83
CA TYR A 256 -14.10 -5.42 6.82
C TYR A 256 -14.39 -4.42 5.68
N ALA A 257 -15.00 -4.88 4.59
CA ALA A 257 -15.09 -4.13 3.33
C ALA A 257 -15.81 -2.77 3.38
N TYR A 258 -16.69 -2.52 4.38
CA TYR A 258 -17.41 -1.25 4.50
C TYR A 258 -17.09 -0.50 5.81
N ASP A 259 -15.88 -0.66 6.34
CA ASP A 259 -15.40 0.03 7.54
C ASP A 259 -14.88 1.46 7.26
N ASP A 260 -15.56 2.24 6.41
CA ASP A 260 -15.02 3.49 5.86
C ASP A 260 -14.87 4.60 6.91
N SER A 261 -15.87 4.75 7.79
CA SER A 261 -16.00 5.93 8.68
C SER A 261 -14.79 6.21 9.58
N THR A 262 -13.96 5.20 9.85
CA THR A 262 -12.79 5.30 10.73
C THR A 262 -11.49 4.82 10.11
N SER A 263 -11.52 4.39 8.84
CA SER A 263 -10.40 3.63 8.24
C SER A 263 -9.86 4.22 6.95
N THR A 264 -10.59 5.11 6.27
CA THR A 264 -10.03 5.88 5.15
C THR A 264 -9.31 7.13 5.64
N PHE A 265 -8.05 7.32 5.27
CA PHE A 265 -7.29 8.52 5.59
C PHE A 265 -7.00 9.30 4.32
N THR A 266 -6.93 10.62 4.43
CA THR A 266 -6.72 11.48 3.26
C THR A 266 -5.61 12.47 3.50
N CYS A 267 -4.77 12.75 2.51
CA CYS A 267 -3.82 13.86 2.55
C CYS A 267 -3.77 14.60 1.23
N THR A 268 -3.22 15.81 1.20
CA THR A 268 -3.06 16.54 -0.06
C THR A 268 -2.13 15.77 -0.99
N ALA A 269 -2.42 15.73 -2.30
CA ALA A 269 -1.55 15.05 -3.23
C ALA A 269 -0.10 15.62 -3.22
N GLY A 270 0.86 14.81 -3.67
CA GLY A 270 2.29 15.12 -3.57
C GLY A 270 2.88 14.91 -2.18
N THR A 271 2.11 14.28 -1.28
CA THR A 271 2.59 13.85 0.04
C THR A 271 3.49 12.62 -0.12
N ASN A 272 4.60 12.59 0.61
CA ASN A 272 5.44 11.39 0.72
C ASN A 272 4.98 10.55 1.92
N TYR A 273 5.29 9.26 1.93
CA TYR A 273 4.79 8.35 2.97
C TYR A 273 5.91 7.48 3.53
N ALA A 274 6.04 7.45 4.85
CA ALA A 274 6.86 6.48 5.54
C ALA A 274 6.01 5.26 5.90
N ILE A 275 6.47 4.09 5.48
CA ILE A 275 5.88 2.79 5.75
C ILE A 275 6.82 2.04 6.68
N THR A 276 6.31 1.53 7.81
CA THR A 276 7.13 0.73 8.72
C THR A 276 6.47 -0.61 8.99
N PHE A 277 7.20 -1.70 8.75
CA PHE A 277 6.85 -3.06 9.16
C PHE A 277 7.33 -3.30 10.59
N CYS A 278 6.49 -3.91 11.42
CA CYS A 278 6.70 -4.10 12.87
C CYS A 278 7.12 -2.80 13.60
N PRO A 279 6.34 -1.71 13.52
CA PRO A 279 6.67 -0.45 14.19
C PRO A 279 6.84 -0.63 15.71
N SER A 280 7.81 0.07 16.29
CA SER A 280 7.97 0.13 17.75
C SER A 280 6.75 0.78 18.39
N THR A 281 6.14 0.11 19.37
CA THR A 281 5.06 0.67 20.20
C THR A 281 5.57 1.45 21.41
N THR A 282 6.88 1.36 21.70
CA THR A 282 7.57 2.16 22.72
C THR A 282 8.05 3.48 22.12
N ARG A 283 7.51 4.58 22.62
CA ARG A 283 8.15 5.91 22.64
C ARG A 283 8.09 6.44 24.06
#